data_AF-A0A2K1KNF2-F1
#
_entry.id   AF-A0A2K1KNF2-F1
#
_cell.length_a   1.000
_cell.length_b   1.000
_cell.length_c   1.000
_cell.angle_alpha   90.00
_cell.angle_beta   90.00
_cell.angle_gamma   90.00
#
_symmetry.space_group_name_H-M   'P 1'
#
loop_
_entity.id
_entity.type
_entity.pdbx_description
1 polymer ?
#
loop_
_entity_poly.entity_id
_entity_poly.type
_entity_poly.pdbx_seq_one_letter_code
_entity_poly.pdbx_strand_id
1 'polypeptide(L)' 'MSKETFKDKNPHTSKPLKSIHTNVCGSIKTKSTKGFTYFFIYIIDYSRFMSTYF' A
#
# COMPACT_ATOMS: atom_id res chain seq x y z
N MET A 1 8.70 14.13 -24.17
CA MET A 1 8.69 13.52 -22.83
C MET A 1 8.72 14.64 -21.80
N SER A 2 7.57 15.06 -21.29
CA SER A 2 7.48 16.09 -20.25
C SER A 2 7.92 15.48 -18.92
N LYS A 3 8.88 16.10 -18.23
CA LYS A 3 9.26 15.70 -16.86
C LYS A 3 8.23 16.30 -15.91
N GLU A 4 7.17 15.57 -15.64
CA GLU A 4 6.24 15.92 -14.56
C GLU A 4 6.97 15.74 -13.23
N THR A 5 7.26 16.85 -12.56
CA THR A 5 7.73 16.84 -11.18
C THR A 5 6.55 16.44 -10.29
N PHE A 6 6.58 15.21 -9.79
CA PHE A 6 5.66 14.78 -8.74
C PHE A 6 5.86 15.69 -7.52
N LYS A 7 4.88 16.55 -7.24
CA LYS A 7 4.87 17.29 -5.98
C LYS A 7 4.94 16.28 -4.84
N ASP A 8 5.99 16.34 -4.03
CA ASP A 8 6.05 15.66 -2.74
C ASP A 8 4.89 16.17 -1.88
N LYS A 9 3.79 15.42 -1.90
CA LYS A 9 2.66 15.63 -1.00
C LYS A 9 3.09 15.04 0.32
N ASN A 10 3.05 15.86 1.37
CA ASN A 10 3.31 15.42 2.74
C ASN A 10 2.49 14.11 3.00
N PRO A 11 3.14 12.95 3.21
CA PRO A 11 2.47 11.65 3.20
C PRO A 11 1.65 11.41 4.48
N HIS A 12 1.58 12.40 5.36
CA HIS A 12 0.86 12.33 6.62
C HIS A 12 -0.47 13.06 6.49
N THR A 13 -1.56 12.31 6.64
CA THR A 13 -2.88 12.90 6.74
C THR A 13 -3.14 13.30 8.19
N SER A 14 -3.79 14.45 8.42
CA SER A 14 -4.11 14.93 9.77
C SER A 14 -5.39 14.32 10.36
N LYS A 15 -6.13 13.52 9.57
CA LYS A 15 -7.40 12.91 9.97
C LYS A 15 -7.37 11.41 9.68
N PRO A 16 -7.89 10.56 10.59
CA PRO A 16 -8.05 9.12 10.33
C PRO A 16 -8.82 8.87 9.03
N LEU A 17 -8.47 7.78 8.32
CA LEU A 17 -9.13 7.30 7.10
C LEU A 17 -9.17 8.28 5.92
N LYS A 18 -8.48 9.43 6.00
CA LYS A 18 -8.44 10.41 4.92
C LYS A 18 -7.72 9.90 3.66
N SER A 19 -6.74 9.02 3.84
CA SER A 19 -6.01 8.36 2.77
C SER A 19 -5.63 6.95 3.20
N ILE A 20 -5.86 6.00 2.31
CA ILE A 20 -5.44 4.61 2.45
C ILE A 20 -4.64 4.29 1.19
N HIS A 21 -3.37 3.94 1.39
CA HIS A 21 -2.52 3.48 0.31
C HIS A 21 -2.63 1.96 0.21
N THR A 22 -3.11 1.47 -0.93
CA THR A 22 -3.25 0.04 -1.20
C THR A 22 -2.31 -0.38 -2.31
N ASN A 23 -1.60 -1.49 -2.12
CA ASN A 23 -0.74 -2.08 -3.13
C ASN A 23 -1.04 -3.57 -3.29
N VAL A 24 -0.89 -4.09 -4.52
CA VAL A 24 -0.94 -5.51 -4.82
C VAL A 24 0.48 -6.00 -5.00
N CYS A 25 0.92 -6.89 -4.13
CA CYS A 25 2.22 -7.55 -4.22
C CYS A 25 2.00 -8.96 -4.74
N GLY A 26 2.83 -9.41 -5.70
CA GLY A 26 2.45 -10.53 -6.52
C GLY A 26 3.57 -11.30 -7.17
N SER A 27 3.19 -12.42 -7.77
CA SER A 27 4.11 -13.36 -8.44
C SER A 27 5.24 -13.86 -7.53
N ILE A 28 4.90 -14.07 -6.25
CA ILE A 28 5.86 -14.53 -5.25
C ILE A 28 5.98 -16.05 -5.37
N LYS A 29 7.22 -16.54 -5.41
CA LYS A 29 7.52 -17.98 -5.55
C LYS A 29 6.94 -18.81 -4.40
N THR A 30 6.95 -18.24 -3.19
CA THR A 30 6.41 -18.86 -1.99
C THR A 30 4.91 -18.60 -1.90
N LYS A 31 4.13 -19.68 -1.79
CA LYS A 31 2.68 -19.59 -1.56
C LYS A 31 2.39 -19.28 -0.09
N SER A 32 1.31 -18.54 0.16
CA SER A 32 0.74 -18.43 1.51
C SER A 32 0.25 -19.79 2.01
N THR A 33 -0.06 -19.88 3.31
CA THR A 33 -0.64 -21.09 3.90
C THR A 33 -1.94 -21.53 3.22
N LYS A 34 -2.65 -20.60 2.54
CA LYS A 34 -3.87 -20.87 1.77
C LYS A 34 -3.63 -21.05 0.26
N GLY A 35 -2.38 -21.01 -0.20
CA GLY A 35 -2.01 -21.28 -1.59
C GLY A 35 -1.91 -20.05 -2.51
N PHE A 36 -2.11 -18.84 -1.99
CA PHE A 36 -2.04 -17.60 -2.78
C PHE A 36 -0.59 -17.17 -3.04
N THR A 37 -0.30 -16.65 -4.24
CA THR A 37 1.01 -16.10 -4.65
C THR A 37 1.00 -14.57 -4.75
N TYR A 38 -0.11 -13.97 -4.34
CA TYR A 38 -0.36 -12.54 -4.29
C TYR A 38 -0.88 -12.18 -2.90
N PHE A 39 -0.66 -10.95 -2.50
CA PHE A 39 -1.25 -10.37 -1.30
C PHE A 39 -1.46 -8.87 -1.48
N PHE A 40 -2.45 -8.34 -0.76
CA PHE A 40 -2.69 -6.91 -0.68
C PHE A 40 -2.03 -6.34 0.56
N ILE A 41 -1.49 -5.14 0.45
CA ILE A 41 -1.09 -4.32 1.59
C ILE A 41 -2.01 -3.12 1.62
N TYR A 42 -2.56 -2.80 2.78
CA TYR A 42 -3.20 -1.52 3.05
C TYR A 42 -2.43 -0.77 4.14
N ILE A 43 -2.11 0.49 3.87
CA ILE A 43 -1.41 1.40 4.77
C ILE A 43 -2.31 2.60 5.03
N ILE A 44 -2.61 2.85 6.29
CA ILE A 44 -3.36 4.04 6.70
C ILE A 44 -2.34 5.17 6.93
N ASP A 45 -2.41 6.22 6.11
CA ASP A 45 -1.42 7.31 6.14
C ASP A 45 -1.43 8.12 7.44
N TYR A 46 -2.56 8.13 8.16
CA TYR A 46 -2.70 8.81 9.44
C TYR A 46 -1.90 8.15 10.57
N SER A 47 -2.00 6.83 10.71
CA SER A 47 -1.42 6.08 11.84
C SER A 47 -0.16 5.31 11.46
N ARG A 48 0.18 5.24 10.16
CA ARG A 48 1.14 4.28 9.60
C ARG A 48 0.79 2.82 9.89
N PHE A 49 -0.45 2.54 10.27
CA PHE A 49 -0.93 1.18 10.44
C PHE A 49 -0.90 0.47 9.09
N MET A 50 -0.22 -0.68 9.06
CA MET A 50 -0.10 -1.54 7.89
C MET A 50 -0.70 -2.89 8.21
N SER A 51 -1.47 -3.44 7.29
CA SER A 51 -1.88 -4.83 7.38
C SER A 51 -2.04 -5.45 6.00
N THR A 52 -2.01 -6.78 5.99
CA THR A 52 -1.89 -7.60 4.78
C THR A 52 -3.08 -8.54 4.64
N TYR A 53 -3.41 -8.87 3.40
CA TYR A 53 -4.48 -9.81 3.07
C TYR A 53 -4.01 -10.77 1.99
N PHE A 54 -4.23 -12.07 2.19
CA PHE A 54 -3.76 -13.17 1.34
C PHE A 54 -4.94 -13.91 0.73
#